data_AF-A0A954N3D2-F1
#
_entry.id   AF-A0A954N3D2-F1
#
_cell.length_a   1.000
_cell.length_b   1.000
_cell.length_c   1.000
_cell.angle_alpha   90.00
_cell.angle_beta   90.00
_cell.angle_gamma   90.00
#
_symmetry.space_group_name_H-M   'P 1'
#
loop_
_entity.id
_entity.type
_entity.pdbx_description
1 polymer ?
#
loop_
_entity_poly.entity_id
_entity_poly.type
_entity_poly.pdbx_seq_one_letter_code
_entity_poly.pdbx_strand_id
1 'polypeptide(L)'
;MDIVTHGMMGLALAGPYLGEHPWGACGFVLGSVLPDLDALSRCGGKSAFLRNHQGWTHSFLIILTGSILSYWGLRMVAFEFSGAAIGLGLGALLHSFLDLTNTFGVRAFAPFSSRRYCWEWLFFIDAFIIGITVPTAIYVLLSISQPEWESKRVAMVYGAILAGYVLGRGVMRWRIARRFPPGTERRSHPHYGPGNISCACGAGMRSAIFD
;
A
#
# COMPACT_ATOMS: atom_id res chain seq x y z
N MET A 1 -3.36 -0.53 -4.85
CA MET A 1 -4.00 0.59 -5.54
C MET A 1 -3.07 1.02 -6.66
N ASP A 2 -3.44 1.95 -7.51
CA ASP A 2 -2.49 2.46 -8.50
C ASP A 2 -1.50 3.47 -7.88
N ILE A 3 -0.37 3.63 -8.55
CA ILE A 3 0.75 4.49 -8.14
C ILE A 3 0.34 5.96 -7.94
N VAL A 4 -0.62 6.46 -8.71
CA VAL A 4 -1.08 7.86 -8.61
C VAL A 4 -1.88 8.02 -7.33
N THR A 5 -2.82 7.11 -7.07
CA THR A 5 -3.60 7.11 -5.82
C THR A 5 -2.66 7.07 -4.62
N HIS A 6 -1.68 6.15 -4.57
CA HIS A 6 -0.72 6.07 -3.47
C HIS A 6 0.14 7.33 -3.30
N GLY A 7 0.59 7.94 -4.39
CA GLY A 7 1.32 9.21 -4.35
C GLY A 7 0.45 10.35 -3.78
N MET A 8 -0.81 10.43 -4.21
CA MET A 8 -1.75 11.44 -3.70
C MET A 8 -2.11 11.21 -2.24
N MET A 9 -2.25 9.94 -1.78
CA MET A 9 -2.42 9.63 -0.36
C MET A 9 -1.21 10.09 0.47
N GLY A 10 0.00 9.82 -0.04
CA GLY A 10 1.26 10.26 0.56
C GLY A 10 1.28 11.78 0.73
N LEU A 11 0.95 12.52 -0.32
CA LEU A 11 0.88 13.97 -0.29
C LEU A 11 -0.20 14.47 0.67
N ALA A 12 -1.40 13.89 0.63
CA ALA A 12 -2.52 14.28 1.49
C ALA A 12 -2.19 14.11 2.99
N LEU A 13 -1.45 13.06 3.35
CA LEU A 13 -1.10 12.77 4.75
C LEU A 13 0.15 13.54 5.21
N ALA A 14 1.18 13.65 4.38
CA ALA A 14 2.47 14.20 4.77
C ALA A 14 2.68 15.68 4.40
N GLY A 15 2.00 16.17 3.37
CA GLY A 15 2.15 17.53 2.85
C GLY A 15 2.01 18.63 3.91
N PRO A 16 1.03 18.58 4.84
CA PRO A 16 0.88 19.60 5.88
C PRO A 16 2.03 19.67 6.90
N TYR A 17 2.91 18.66 6.92
CA TYR A 17 4.04 18.59 7.84
C TYR A 17 5.35 19.04 7.19
N LEU A 18 5.34 19.48 5.93
CA LEU A 18 6.55 19.88 5.20
C LEU A 18 7.31 21.02 5.89
N GLY A 19 6.61 21.95 6.54
CA GLY A 19 7.24 23.07 7.26
C GLY A 19 7.93 22.68 8.58
N GLU A 20 7.48 21.61 9.25
CA GLU A 20 8.00 21.17 10.55
C GLU A 20 9.01 20.02 10.42
N HIS A 21 8.75 19.12 9.48
CA HIS A 21 9.52 17.91 9.24
C HIS A 21 9.77 17.73 7.74
N PRO A 22 10.49 18.66 7.07
CA PRO A 22 10.61 18.70 5.61
C PRO A 22 11.12 17.37 5.03
N TRP A 23 12.23 16.86 5.58
CA TRP A 23 12.83 15.61 5.13
C TRP A 23 11.92 14.41 5.41
N GLY A 24 11.27 14.36 6.57
CA GLY A 24 10.32 13.30 6.91
C GLY A 24 9.09 13.28 6.00
N ALA A 25 8.51 14.44 5.73
CA ALA A 25 7.37 14.57 4.83
C ALA A 25 7.73 14.18 3.39
N CYS A 26 8.84 14.68 2.85
CA CYS A 26 9.35 14.28 1.54
C CYS A 26 9.63 12.77 1.48
N GLY A 27 10.28 12.24 2.52
CA GLY A 27 10.52 10.81 2.65
C GLY A 27 9.22 10.01 2.59
N PHE A 28 8.18 10.43 3.30
CA PHE A 28 6.88 9.76 3.31
C PHE A 28 6.22 9.72 1.94
N VAL A 29 6.20 10.85 1.22
CA VAL A 29 5.66 10.91 -0.15
C VAL A 29 6.46 10.02 -1.10
N LEU A 30 7.79 10.02 -1.00
CA LEU A 30 8.63 9.12 -1.81
C LEU A 30 8.35 7.66 -1.45
N GLY A 31 8.30 7.33 -0.16
CA GLY A 31 8.00 6.00 0.34
C GLY A 31 6.65 5.47 -0.13
N SER A 32 5.64 6.34 -0.26
CA SER A 32 4.32 5.93 -0.76
C SER A 32 4.31 5.55 -2.24
N VAL A 33 5.35 5.91 -3.01
CA VAL A 33 5.45 5.64 -4.46
C VAL A 33 6.54 4.61 -4.78
N LEU A 34 7.63 4.59 -4.02
CA LEU A 34 8.81 3.77 -4.29
C LEU A 34 8.52 2.28 -4.53
N PRO A 35 7.65 1.59 -3.75
CA PRO A 35 7.37 0.17 -3.98
C PRO A 35 6.83 -0.15 -5.39
N ASP A 36 5.99 0.75 -5.92
CA ASP A 36 5.36 0.64 -7.25
C ASP A 36 6.33 0.91 -8.41
N LEU A 37 7.54 1.40 -8.15
CA LEU A 37 8.58 1.50 -9.19
C LEU A 37 9.01 0.12 -9.71
N ASP A 38 8.60 -0.97 -9.06
CA ASP A 38 8.68 -2.31 -9.64
C ASP A 38 7.93 -2.43 -10.98
N ALA A 39 7.04 -1.50 -11.33
CA ALA A 39 6.43 -1.38 -12.63
C ALA A 39 7.46 -1.19 -13.76
N LEU A 40 8.64 -0.63 -13.46
CA LEU A 40 9.76 -0.53 -14.40
C LEU A 40 10.28 -1.90 -14.87
N SER A 41 10.01 -2.99 -14.13
CA SER A 41 10.28 -4.35 -14.59
C SER A 41 9.57 -4.71 -15.90
N ARG A 42 8.56 -3.91 -16.31
CA ARG A 42 7.92 -3.95 -17.63
C ARG A 42 8.90 -3.74 -18.78
N CYS A 43 10.00 -3.00 -18.57
CA CYS A 43 11.06 -2.84 -19.56
C CYS A 43 11.72 -4.18 -19.92
N GLY A 44 11.72 -5.16 -19.01
CA GLY A 44 12.15 -6.54 -19.27
C GLY A 44 11.09 -7.45 -19.89
N GLY A 45 9.97 -6.88 -20.37
CA GLY A 45 8.85 -7.60 -20.97
C GLY A 45 7.76 -8.01 -19.98
N LYS A 46 6.64 -8.52 -20.53
CA LYS A 46 5.43 -8.88 -19.76
C LYS A 46 5.72 -9.92 -18.67
N SER A 47 6.60 -10.89 -18.97
CA SER A 47 6.96 -11.96 -18.05
C SER A 47 7.75 -11.44 -16.84
N ALA A 48 8.68 -10.50 -17.06
CA ALA A 48 9.41 -9.84 -15.98
C ALA A 48 8.48 -9.00 -15.09
N PHE A 49 7.55 -8.27 -15.70
CA PHE A 49 6.53 -7.52 -14.96
C PHE A 49 5.69 -8.41 -14.05
N LEU A 50 5.09 -9.48 -14.57
CA LEU A 50 4.22 -10.35 -13.77
C LEU A 50 4.97 -11.07 -12.63
N ARG A 51 6.26 -11.34 -12.80
CA ARG A 51 7.10 -11.96 -11.76
C ARG A 51 7.46 -11.00 -10.63
N ASN A 52 7.70 -9.72 -10.95
CA ASN A 52 8.29 -8.75 -10.03
C ASN A 52 7.28 -7.77 -9.45
N HIS A 53 6.23 -7.43 -10.19
CA HIS A 53 5.23 -6.46 -9.76
C HIS A 53 4.50 -6.92 -8.49
N GLN A 54 4.40 -6.02 -7.51
CA GLN A 54 3.91 -6.30 -6.16
C GLN A 54 4.68 -7.44 -5.46
N GLY A 55 5.96 -7.55 -5.80
CA GLY A 55 6.86 -8.60 -5.37
C GLY A 55 7.69 -8.18 -4.16
N TRP A 56 9.01 -8.18 -4.33
CA TRP A 56 9.97 -7.98 -3.23
C TRP A 56 9.93 -6.56 -2.67
N THR A 57 9.63 -5.57 -3.51
CA THR A 57 9.52 -4.15 -3.14
C THR A 57 8.42 -3.88 -2.11
N HIS A 58 7.42 -4.76 -2.02
CA HIS A 58 6.28 -4.68 -1.10
C HIS A 58 6.46 -5.57 0.15
N SER A 59 7.62 -6.20 0.30
CA SER A 59 7.91 -7.02 1.49
C SER A 59 8.20 -6.14 2.70
N PHE A 60 7.60 -6.47 3.84
CA PHE A 60 7.85 -5.75 5.08
C PHE A 60 9.31 -5.83 5.52
N LEU A 61 9.97 -6.97 5.27
CA LEU A 61 11.39 -7.13 5.59
C LEU A 61 12.24 -6.19 4.72
N ILE A 62 11.98 -6.16 3.40
CA ILE A 62 12.74 -5.33 2.46
C ILE A 62 12.53 -3.85 2.75
N ILE A 63 11.30 -3.45 3.07
CA ILE A 63 11.00 -2.07 3.46
C ILE A 63 11.71 -1.71 4.75
N LEU A 64 11.66 -2.57 5.77
CA LEU A 64 12.32 -2.33 7.05
C LEU A 64 13.83 -2.24 6.90
N THR A 65 14.47 -3.21 6.24
CA THR A 65 15.92 -3.21 6.04
C THR A 65 16.35 -2.06 5.15
N GLY A 66 15.61 -1.77 4.07
CA GLY A 66 15.84 -0.61 3.21
C GLY A 66 15.79 0.70 4.01
N SER A 67 14.77 0.87 4.86
CA SER A 67 14.63 2.07 5.71
C SER A 67 15.78 2.22 6.70
N ILE A 68 16.21 1.12 7.33
CA ILE A 68 17.35 1.12 8.27
C ILE A 68 18.66 1.47 7.53
N LEU A 69 18.90 0.86 6.37
CA LEU A 69 20.08 1.13 5.56
C LEU A 69 20.09 2.57 5.05
N SER A 70 18.96 3.07 4.56
CA SER A 70 18.80 4.48 4.17
C SER A 70 19.04 5.42 5.35
N TYR A 71 18.56 5.08 6.54
CA TYR A 71 18.77 5.89 7.75
C TYR A 71 20.26 6.01 8.07
N TRP A 72 20.98 4.90 8.17
CA TRP A 72 22.41 4.92 8.46
C TRP A 72 23.21 5.57 7.34
N GLY A 73 22.89 5.27 6.08
CA GLY A 73 23.56 5.88 4.92
C GLY A 73 23.39 7.40 4.88
N LEU A 74 22.17 7.90 5.05
CA LEU A 74 21.91 9.34 5.12
C LEU A 74 22.60 9.97 6.34
N ARG A 75 22.64 9.27 7.48
CA ARG A 75 23.33 9.77 8.68
C ARG A 75 24.84 9.97 8.46
N MET A 76 25.47 9.16 7.62
CA MET A 76 26.90 9.29 7.28
C MET A 76 27.18 10.46 6.33
N VAL A 77 26.19 10.87 5.52
CA VAL A 77 26.33 11.96 4.54
C VAL A 77 25.88 13.29 5.14
N ALA A 78 24.67 13.32 5.72
CA ALA A 78 24.06 14.50 6.33
C ALA A 78 23.00 14.08 7.36
N PHE A 79 23.27 14.33 8.64
CA PHE A 79 22.38 13.94 9.75
C PHE A 79 20.96 14.51 9.61
N GLU A 80 20.82 15.72 9.05
CA GLU A 80 19.54 16.38 8.81
C GLU A 80 18.59 15.57 7.91
N PHE A 81 19.11 14.74 7.00
CA PHE A 81 18.29 13.91 6.11
C PHE A 81 17.84 12.60 6.74
N SER A 82 18.30 12.27 7.96
CA SER A 82 17.93 11.02 8.64
C SER A 82 16.41 10.88 8.83
N GLY A 83 15.69 11.99 8.96
CA GLY A 83 14.23 12.03 8.98
C GLY A 83 13.59 11.51 7.68
N ALA A 84 14.24 11.70 6.52
CA ALA A 84 13.74 11.19 5.24
C ALA A 84 13.70 9.67 5.18
N ALA A 85 14.66 8.97 5.79
CA ALA A 85 14.62 7.51 5.85
C ALA A 85 13.45 6.99 6.69
N ILE A 86 13.13 7.68 7.80
CA ILE A 86 11.97 7.34 8.63
C ILE A 86 10.68 7.56 7.84
N GLY A 87 10.56 8.73 7.20
CA GLY A 87 9.43 9.03 6.33
C GLY A 87 9.25 7.99 5.23
N LEU A 88 10.35 7.67 4.52
CA LEU A 88 10.39 6.67 3.45
C LEU A 88 9.86 5.31 3.91
N GLY A 89 10.33 4.84 5.07
CA GLY A 89 9.83 3.60 5.64
C GLY A 89 8.35 3.64 5.98
N LEU A 90 7.89 4.70 6.64
CA LEU A 90 6.48 4.85 7.00
C LEU A 90 5.56 4.92 5.77
N GLY A 91 5.95 5.67 4.74
CA GLY A 91 5.22 5.76 3.47
C GLY A 91 5.15 4.41 2.76
N ALA A 92 6.28 3.68 2.68
CA ALA A 92 6.34 2.37 2.03
C ALA A 92 5.58 1.29 2.82
N LEU A 93 5.57 1.38 4.15
CA LEU A 93 4.76 0.50 5.00
C LEU A 93 3.27 0.76 4.81
N LEU A 94 2.84 2.03 4.81
CA LEU A 94 1.44 2.37 4.55
C LEU A 94 1.01 1.89 3.16
N HIS A 95 1.84 2.14 2.14
CA HIS A 95 1.64 1.66 0.78
C HIS A 95 1.40 0.14 0.76
N SER A 96 2.34 -0.64 1.32
CA SER A 96 2.28 -2.11 1.29
C SER A 96 1.12 -2.67 2.11
N PHE A 97 0.77 -2.00 3.21
CA PHE A 97 -0.40 -2.33 4.01
C PHE A 97 -1.70 -2.11 3.24
N LEU A 98 -1.86 -0.95 2.59
CA LEU A 98 -2.99 -0.70 1.72
C LEU A 98 -3.02 -1.74 0.59
N ASP A 99 -1.87 -2.11 0.06
CA ASP A 99 -1.81 -3.10 -1.01
C ASP A 99 -2.22 -4.53 -0.60
N LEU A 100 -2.08 -4.89 0.67
CA LEU A 100 -2.67 -6.12 1.22
C LEU A 100 -4.20 -6.09 1.21
N THR A 101 -4.82 -4.92 1.32
CA THR A 101 -6.28 -4.79 1.31
C THR A 101 -6.88 -5.00 -0.09
N ASN A 102 -6.04 -4.97 -1.14
CA ASN A 102 -6.43 -5.11 -2.54
C ASN A 102 -6.78 -6.56 -2.92
N THR A 103 -7.29 -6.72 -4.14
CA THR A 103 -7.52 -8.03 -4.79
C THR A 103 -6.26 -8.62 -5.47
N PHE A 104 -5.28 -7.80 -5.87
CA PHE A 104 -4.09 -8.30 -6.60
C PHE A 104 -3.11 -9.12 -5.75
N GLY A 105 -2.84 -8.64 -4.54
CA GLY A 105 -2.01 -9.32 -3.53
C GLY A 105 -0.49 -9.13 -3.69
N VAL A 106 0.19 -9.00 -2.54
CA VAL A 106 1.62 -8.71 -2.43
C VAL A 106 2.41 -9.87 -1.83
N ARG A 107 3.72 -9.95 -2.12
CA ARG A 107 4.66 -10.89 -1.45
C ARG A 107 5.18 -10.33 -0.13
N ALA A 108 4.29 -10.19 0.86
CA ALA A 108 4.58 -9.55 2.15
C ALA A 108 5.80 -10.13 2.92
N PHE A 109 6.12 -11.42 2.72
CA PHE A 109 7.22 -12.12 3.40
C PHE A 109 8.37 -12.54 2.47
N ALA A 110 8.53 -11.90 1.30
CA ALA A 110 9.74 -12.11 0.51
C ALA A 110 10.99 -11.65 1.31
N PRO A 111 12.16 -12.29 1.15
CA PRO A 111 12.47 -13.36 0.21
C PRO A 111 12.17 -14.77 0.74
N PHE A 112 11.76 -14.92 1.99
CA PHE A 112 11.52 -16.24 2.60
C PHE A 112 10.33 -16.98 2.00
N SER A 113 9.37 -16.25 1.44
CA SER A 113 8.21 -16.83 0.77
C SER A 113 7.86 -16.09 -0.52
N SER A 114 7.55 -16.86 -1.56
CA SER A 114 7.03 -16.37 -2.84
C SER A 114 5.50 -16.19 -2.84
N ARG A 115 4.83 -16.56 -1.74
CA ARG A 115 3.37 -16.55 -1.57
C ARG A 115 2.82 -15.11 -1.63
N ARG A 116 1.74 -14.93 -2.39
CA ARG A 116 0.99 -13.66 -2.45
C ARG A 116 -0.14 -13.65 -1.42
N TYR A 117 -0.27 -12.55 -0.71
CA TYR A 117 -1.26 -12.30 0.32
C TYR A 117 -2.18 -11.17 -0.13
N CYS A 118 -3.48 -11.37 0.05
CA CYS A 118 -4.51 -10.36 -0.18
C CYS A 118 -5.63 -10.54 0.85
N TRP A 119 -6.35 -9.47 1.13
CA TRP A 119 -7.53 -9.49 2.00
C TRP A 119 -8.84 -9.25 1.23
N GLU A 120 -8.76 -8.75 -0.01
CA GLU A 120 -9.94 -8.48 -0.87
C GLU A 120 -10.97 -7.54 -0.21
N TRP A 121 -10.51 -6.55 0.54
CA TRP A 121 -11.38 -5.55 1.14
C TRP A 121 -11.77 -4.49 0.11
N LEU A 122 -10.79 -4.11 -0.71
CA LEU A 122 -10.87 -2.99 -1.64
C LEU A 122 -10.54 -3.44 -3.06
N PHE A 123 -11.18 -2.76 -4.02
CA PHE A 123 -10.81 -2.85 -5.41
C PHE A 123 -9.61 -1.93 -5.66
N PHE A 124 -8.76 -2.26 -6.65
CA PHE A 124 -7.52 -1.51 -6.87
C PHE A 124 -7.74 -0.08 -7.42
N ILE A 125 -8.90 0.19 -8.06
CA ILE A 125 -9.39 1.53 -8.45
C ILE A 125 -10.69 1.81 -7.67
N ASP A 126 -10.57 2.05 -6.37
CA ASP A 126 -11.75 2.32 -5.52
C ASP A 126 -12.22 3.77 -5.70
N ALA A 127 -13.40 3.95 -6.30
CA ALA A 127 -13.94 5.26 -6.65
C ALA A 127 -14.18 6.16 -5.42
N PHE A 128 -14.54 5.59 -4.26
CA PHE A 128 -14.73 6.36 -3.04
C PHE A 128 -13.40 6.90 -2.54
N ILE A 129 -12.38 6.04 -2.50
CA ILE A 129 -11.03 6.42 -2.09
C ILE A 129 -10.46 7.51 -3.01
N ILE A 130 -10.60 7.36 -4.33
CA ILE A 130 -10.18 8.38 -5.29
C ILE A 130 -10.95 9.68 -5.05
N GLY A 131 -12.27 9.59 -4.87
CA GLY A 131 -13.16 10.72 -4.64
C GLY A 131 -12.81 11.55 -3.39
N ILE A 132 -12.29 10.94 -2.33
CA ILE A 132 -11.82 11.67 -1.14
C ILE A 132 -10.35 12.10 -1.25
N THR A 133 -9.50 11.30 -1.91
CA THR A 133 -8.05 11.52 -1.96
C THR A 133 -7.69 12.67 -2.91
N VAL A 134 -8.31 12.72 -4.09
CA VAL A 134 -8.03 13.75 -5.09
C VAL A 134 -8.26 15.18 -4.58
N PRO A 135 -9.45 15.55 -4.06
CA PRO A 135 -9.68 16.91 -3.57
C PRO A 135 -8.81 17.23 -2.35
N THR A 136 -8.57 16.26 -1.46
CA THR A 136 -7.70 16.46 -0.28
C THR A 136 -6.27 16.75 -0.70
N ALA A 137 -5.70 15.95 -1.61
CA ALA A 137 -4.33 16.15 -2.09
C ALA A 137 -4.19 17.49 -2.83
N ILE A 138 -5.18 17.90 -3.63
CA ILE A 138 -5.18 19.22 -4.29
C ILE A 138 -5.21 20.35 -3.26
N TYR A 139 -6.10 20.29 -2.28
CA TYR A 139 -6.16 21.30 -1.22
C TYR A 139 -4.83 21.40 -0.45
N VAL A 140 -4.29 20.26 -0.03
CA VAL A 140 -2.98 20.20 0.66
C VAL A 140 -1.88 20.79 -0.20
N LEU A 141 -1.82 20.43 -1.48
CA LEU A 141 -0.82 20.96 -2.42
C LEU A 141 -0.91 22.48 -2.57
N LEU A 142 -2.12 23.03 -2.69
CA LEU A 142 -2.34 24.47 -2.79
C LEU A 142 -1.97 25.22 -1.50
N SER A 143 -2.11 24.56 -0.33
CA SER A 143 -1.75 25.11 0.98
C SER A 143 -0.30 24.89 1.39
N ILE A 144 0.53 24.25 0.55
CA ILE A 144 1.84 23.72 0.98
C ILE A 144 2.87 24.80 1.34
N SER A 145 2.73 26.00 0.78
CA SER A 145 3.62 27.13 1.02
C SER A 145 3.30 27.89 2.32
N GLN A 146 2.08 27.72 2.83
CA GLN A 146 1.61 28.30 4.09
C GLN A 146 0.82 27.23 4.84
N PRO A 147 1.48 26.19 5.37
CA PRO A 147 0.79 25.10 6.04
C PRO A 147 0.18 25.62 7.35
N GLU A 148 -1.12 25.88 7.32
CA GLU A 148 -1.89 26.28 8.49
C GLU A 148 -2.31 25.05 9.31
N TRP A 149 -2.80 25.30 10.53
CA TRP A 149 -3.41 24.23 11.33
C TRP A 149 -4.54 23.53 10.56
N GLU A 150 -5.23 24.27 9.68
CA GLU A 150 -6.32 23.77 8.85
C GLU A 150 -5.89 22.61 7.95
N SER A 151 -4.76 22.74 7.24
CA SER A 151 -4.21 21.68 6.39
C SER A 151 -3.93 20.40 7.17
N LYS A 152 -3.43 20.53 8.41
CA LYS A 152 -3.23 19.37 9.29
C LYS A 152 -4.55 18.75 9.73
N ARG A 153 -5.56 19.55 10.08
CA ARG A 153 -6.90 19.02 10.41
C ARG A 153 -7.55 18.33 9.22
N VAL A 154 -7.41 18.87 8.02
CA VAL A 154 -7.89 18.22 6.78
C VAL A 154 -7.20 16.87 6.57
N ALA A 155 -5.88 16.78 6.71
CA ALA A 155 -5.16 15.51 6.61
C ALA A 155 -5.55 14.49 7.70
N MET A 156 -5.76 14.94 8.95
CA MET A 156 -6.24 14.06 10.03
C MET A 156 -7.65 13.53 9.76
N VAL A 157 -8.56 14.39 9.29
CA VAL A 157 -9.92 13.99 8.92
C VAL A 157 -9.89 13.02 7.75
N TYR A 158 -9.09 13.31 6.71
CA TYR A 158 -8.86 12.40 5.59
C TYR A 158 -8.34 11.04 6.06
N GLY A 159 -7.30 11.01 6.89
CA GLY A 159 -6.73 9.78 7.43
C GLY A 159 -7.75 8.98 8.26
N ALA A 160 -8.59 9.65 9.06
CA ALA A 160 -9.66 9.02 9.82
C ALA A 160 -10.75 8.42 8.92
N ILE A 161 -11.16 9.14 7.87
CA ILE A 161 -12.14 8.64 6.88
C ILE A 161 -11.56 7.43 6.14
N LEU A 162 -10.32 7.52 5.66
CA LEU A 162 -9.62 6.43 4.96
C LEU A 162 -9.54 5.19 5.86
N ALA A 163 -9.04 5.33 7.09
CA ALA A 163 -8.96 4.23 8.04
C ALA A 163 -10.34 3.64 8.36
N GLY A 164 -11.35 4.48 8.62
CA GLY A 164 -12.71 4.06 8.89
C GLY A 164 -13.32 3.27 7.71
N TYR A 165 -13.10 3.73 6.48
CA TYR A 165 -13.56 3.05 5.28
C TYR A 165 -12.89 1.67 5.10
N VAL A 166 -11.56 1.62 5.18
CA VAL A 166 -10.78 0.37 5.06
C VAL A 166 -11.21 -0.63 6.13
N LEU A 167 -11.31 -0.21 7.39
CA LEU A 167 -11.74 -1.05 8.51
C LEU A 167 -13.19 -1.52 8.35
N GLY A 168 -14.09 -0.63 7.93
CA GLY A 168 -15.50 -0.97 7.66
C GLY A 168 -15.63 -2.06 6.59
N ARG A 169 -14.85 -1.95 5.51
CA ARG A 169 -14.76 -2.96 4.44
C ARG A 169 -14.20 -4.28 4.96
N GLY A 170 -13.17 -4.24 5.81
CA GLY A 170 -12.62 -5.42 6.47
C GLY A 170 -13.63 -6.12 7.38
N VAL A 171 -14.36 -5.38 8.21
CA VAL A 171 -15.43 -5.90 9.07
C VAL A 171 -16.56 -6.52 8.23
N MET A 172 -16.96 -5.87 7.14
CA MET A 172 -17.97 -6.41 6.22
C MET A 172 -17.52 -7.72 5.60
N ARG A 173 -16.28 -7.79 5.08
CA ARG A 173 -15.69 -9.01 4.52
C ARG A 173 -15.65 -10.13 5.55
N TRP A 174 -15.22 -9.83 6.77
CA TRP A 174 -15.17 -10.78 7.87
C TRP A 174 -16.57 -11.30 8.28
N ARG A 175 -17.58 -10.42 8.35
CA ARG A 175 -18.97 -10.80 8.63
C ARG A 175 -19.52 -11.73 7.56
N ILE A 176 -19.24 -11.46 6.28
CA ILE A 176 -19.65 -12.31 5.16
C ILE A 176 -18.96 -13.67 5.25
N ALA A 177 -17.64 -13.71 5.49
CA ALA A 177 -16.88 -14.95 5.60
C ALA A 177 -17.36 -15.86 6.75
N ARG A 178 -17.89 -15.28 7.83
CA ARG A 178 -18.51 -16.04 8.93
C ARG A 178 -19.89 -16.61 8.58
N ARG A 179 -20.66 -15.91 7.75
CA ARG A 179 -22.01 -16.36 7.32
C ARG A 179 -21.95 -17.38 6.19
N PHE A 180 -20.94 -17.28 5.32
CA PHE A 180 -20.75 -18.17 4.17
C PHE A 180 -19.30 -18.69 4.17
N PRO A 181 -19.02 -19.75 4.96
CA PRO A 181 -17.70 -20.36 4.99
C PRO A 181 -17.30 -20.92 3.61
N PRO A 182 -16.01 -20.89 3.26
CA PRO A 182 -15.52 -21.51 2.03
C PRO A 182 -15.98 -22.98 1.94
N GLY A 183 -16.65 -23.34 0.84
CA GLY A 183 -17.23 -24.68 0.62
C GLY A 183 -18.75 -24.78 0.73
N THR A 184 -19.47 -23.68 1.02
CA THR A 184 -20.95 -23.64 0.97
C THR A 184 -21.55 -23.43 -0.42
N GLU A 185 -20.74 -23.42 -1.48
CA GLU A 185 -21.26 -23.33 -2.85
C GLU A 185 -22.07 -24.59 -3.19
N ARG A 186 -23.37 -24.42 -3.49
CA ARG A 186 -24.10 -25.44 -4.25
C ARG A 186 -23.40 -25.55 -5.60
N ARG A 187 -22.79 -26.72 -5.86
CA ARG A 187 -22.23 -27.07 -7.18
C ARG A 187 -23.33 -26.94 -8.23
N SER A 188 -23.42 -25.81 -8.93
CA SER A 188 -24.36 -25.64 -10.04
C SER A 188 -23.71 -25.29 -11.38
N HIS A 189 -22.37 -25.21 -11.48
CA HIS A 189 -21.70 -25.06 -12.77
C HIS A 189 -20.45 -25.95 -12.88
N PRO A 190 -20.37 -26.83 -13.90
CA PRO A 190 -19.14 -27.53 -14.23
C PRO A 190 -18.24 -26.62 -15.09
N HIS A 191 -16.93 -26.78 -14.91
CA HIS A 191 -15.84 -26.25 -15.77
C HIS A 191 -15.40 -24.79 -15.60
N TYR A 192 -14.52 -24.56 -14.62
CA TYR A 192 -13.22 -23.91 -14.88
C TYR A 192 -12.22 -24.42 -13.84
N GLY A 193 -11.16 -25.11 -14.28
CA GLY A 193 -10.08 -25.52 -13.37
C GLY A 193 -9.34 -24.28 -12.86
N PRO A 194 -8.91 -24.24 -11.59
CA PRO A 194 -8.19 -23.08 -11.09
C PRO A 194 -6.84 -23.01 -11.79
N GLY A 195 -6.65 -22.01 -12.66
CA GLY A 195 -5.32 -21.58 -13.02
C GLY A 195 -4.59 -21.20 -11.74
N ASN A 196 -3.40 -21.75 -11.54
CA ASN A 196 -2.53 -21.49 -10.40
C ASN A 196 -2.12 -20.01 -10.36
N ILE A 197 -3.00 -19.11 -9.93
CA ILE A 197 -2.69 -17.78 -9.40
C ILE A 197 -3.58 -17.60 -8.16
N SER A 198 -3.50 -18.57 -7.26
CA SER A 198 -4.25 -18.53 -6.01
C SER A 198 -3.46 -17.67 -5.03
N CYS A 199 -3.79 -16.38 -4.96
CA CYS A 199 -3.45 -15.62 -3.78
C CYS A 199 -4.10 -16.31 -2.57
N ALA A 200 -3.41 -16.34 -1.44
CA ALA A 200 -3.96 -16.91 -0.22
C ALA A 200 -5.01 -15.96 0.37
N CYS A 201 -6.17 -15.95 -0.27
CA CYS A 201 -7.28 -15.07 0.02
C CYS A 201 -8.41 -15.89 0.65
N GLY A 202 -8.71 -15.64 1.92
CA GLY A 202 -9.76 -16.31 2.66
C GLY A 202 -9.48 -16.39 4.16
N ALA A 203 -10.55 -16.42 4.97
CA ALA A 203 -10.54 -16.43 6.44
C ALA A 203 -9.89 -17.67 7.11
N GLY A 204 -9.17 -18.48 6.33
CA GLY A 204 -8.17 -19.42 6.80
C GLY A 204 -7.07 -19.43 5.74
N MET A 205 -5.85 -19.07 6.12
CA MET A 205 -4.66 -19.02 5.25
C MET A 205 -4.32 -20.39 4.65
N ARG A 206 -5.12 -20.95 3.73
CA ARG A 206 -4.72 -22.13 2.96
C ARG A 206 -3.82 -21.70 1.81
N SER A 207 -2.68 -22.38 1.75
CA SER A 207 -1.54 -22.17 0.87
C SER A 207 -1.83 -22.67 -0.52
N ALA A 208 -1.54 -21.86 -1.53
CA ALA A 208 -1.12 -22.37 -2.82
C ALA A 208 0.39 -22.13 -2.92
N ILE A 209 1.13 -23.22 -2.84
CA ILE A 209 2.56 -23.30 -3.10
C ILE A 209 2.70 -23.33 -4.63
N PHE A 210 3.49 -22.41 -5.17
CA PHE A 210 4.04 -22.58 -6.50
C PHE A 210 5.38 -23.28 -6.32
N ASP A 211 5.41 -24.58 -6.63
CA ASP A 211 6.64 -25.26 -7.05
C ASP A 211 6.96 -24.86 -8.50
#